data_AF-A0A7S1BCA2-F1
#
_entry.id   AF-A0A7S1BCA2-F1
#
_cell.length_a   1.000
_cell.length_b   1.000
_cell.length_c   1.000
_cell.angle_alpha   90.00
_cell.angle_beta   90.00
_cell.angle_gamma   90.00
#
_symmetry.space_group_name_H-M   'P 1'
#
loop_
_entity.id
_entity.type
_entity.pdbx_description
1 polymer ?
#
loop_
_entity_poly.entity_id
_entity_poly.type
_entity_poly.pdbx_seq_one_letter_code
_entity_poly.pdbx_strand_id
1 'polypeptide(L)'
;NDFPHENKSSIEVQHHQKLVDEIIAQPVAEYCGAISLKKLLVQSASLSGTNQIWLPIRAKGQSEPLWQRLNRLLEQYPIESTTKEMLQNAADAGAECFHVIADWRDNHGIKSLFSPKVAEIQNSGALNFFNDA
;
A
#
# COMPACT_ATOMS: atom_id res chain seq x y z
N ASN A 1 -32.36 42.57 -14.84
CA ASN A 1 -30.93 42.92 -14.82
C ASN A 1 -30.24 42.02 -13.80
N ASP A 2 -29.44 41.02 -14.10
CA ASP A 2 -29.14 40.27 -15.33
C ASP A 2 -28.15 39.16 -14.88
N PHE A 3 -28.54 37.90 -15.10
CA PHE A 3 -27.72 36.67 -15.25
C PHE A 3 -26.74 36.18 -14.16
N PRO A 4 -26.38 34.87 -14.16
CA PRO A 4 -27.02 33.71 -14.79
C PRO A 4 -27.40 32.60 -13.79
N HIS A 5 -28.40 31.82 -14.20
CA HIS A 5 -28.70 30.52 -13.63
C HIS A 5 -27.51 29.58 -13.85
N GLU A 6 -26.76 29.28 -12.78
CA GLU A 6 -25.88 28.12 -12.79
C GLU A 6 -26.74 26.87 -12.81
N ASN A 7 -26.70 26.25 -13.99
CA ASN A 7 -27.26 24.97 -14.32
C ASN A 7 -26.68 23.95 -13.32
N LYS A 8 -27.42 23.63 -12.25
CA LYS A 8 -27.18 22.43 -11.47
C LYS A 8 -27.48 21.27 -12.40
N SER A 9 -26.48 20.82 -13.14
CA SER A 9 -26.51 19.55 -13.83
C SER A 9 -26.66 18.49 -12.75
N SER A 10 -27.92 18.15 -12.45
CA SER A 10 -28.30 16.96 -11.72
C SER A 10 -27.65 15.78 -12.45
N ILE A 11 -26.54 15.29 -11.91
CA ILE A 11 -26.06 13.96 -12.27
C ILE A 11 -27.00 13.02 -11.51
N GLU A 12 -28.13 12.71 -12.14
CA GLU A 12 -28.95 11.59 -11.73
C GLU A 12 -28.15 10.31 -11.95
N VAL A 13 -27.52 9.81 -10.89
CA VAL A 13 -26.99 8.45 -10.88
C VAL A 13 -28.17 7.50 -10.67
N GLN A 14 -28.90 7.19 -11.73
CA GLN A 14 -29.95 6.17 -11.71
C GLN A 14 -29.32 4.76 -11.71
N HIS A 15 -28.76 4.34 -10.57
CA HIS A 15 -28.56 2.92 -10.32
C HIS A 15 -29.18 2.56 -8.97
N HIS A 16 -30.41 2.05 -9.02
CA HIS A 16 -31.02 1.36 -7.89
C HIS A 16 -30.16 0.14 -7.55
N GLN A 17 -29.24 0.28 -6.60
CA GLN A 17 -28.41 -0.82 -6.13
C GLN A 17 -29.28 -1.78 -5.31
N LYS A 18 -29.53 -2.97 -5.85
CA LYS A 18 -30.16 -4.06 -5.09
C LYS A 18 -29.11 -4.65 -4.14
N LEU A 19 -29.22 -4.31 -2.86
CA LEU A 19 -28.45 -4.94 -1.80
C LEU A 19 -29.10 -6.28 -1.42
N VAL A 20 -28.28 -7.29 -1.22
CA VAL A 20 -28.70 -8.65 -0.85
C VAL A 20 -27.94 -9.05 0.40
N ASP A 21 -28.59 -9.80 1.28
CA ASP A 21 -27.99 -10.31 2.51
C ASP A 21 -26.80 -11.24 2.20
N GLU A 22 -25.75 -11.19 3.03
CA GLU A 22 -24.50 -11.93 2.85
C GLU A 22 -24.70 -13.46 2.85
N ILE A 23 -25.76 -13.96 3.48
CA ILE A 23 -26.08 -15.39 3.54
C ILE A 23 -26.53 -15.94 2.17
N ILE A 24 -26.94 -15.08 1.23
CA ILE A 24 -27.42 -15.50 -0.08
C ILE A 24 -26.23 -15.77 -1.01
N ALA A 25 -26.14 -17.00 -1.50
CA ALA A 25 -25.09 -17.40 -2.43
C ALA A 25 -25.07 -16.51 -3.68
N GLN A 26 -23.87 -16.16 -4.15
CA GLN A 26 -23.67 -15.22 -5.26
C GLN A 26 -24.46 -15.58 -6.54
N PRO A 27 -24.55 -16.86 -6.99
CA PRO A 27 -25.36 -17.20 -8.16
C PRO A 27 -26.86 -16.89 -7.99
N VAL A 28 -27.39 -17.00 -6.78
CA VAL A 28 -28.78 -16.69 -6.45
C VAL A 28 -29.01 -15.18 -6.42
N ALA A 29 -28.08 -14.43 -5.83
CA ALA A 29 -28.12 -12.97 -5.82
C ALA A 29 -28.09 -12.40 -7.24
N GLU A 30 -27.23 -12.95 -8.11
CA GLU A 30 -27.15 -12.57 -9.53
C GLU A 30 -28.43 -12.91 -10.29
N TYR A 31 -29.04 -14.08 -10.03
CA TYR A 31 -30.33 -14.46 -10.61
C TYR A 31 -31.47 -13.51 -10.19
N CYS A 32 -31.43 -12.97 -8.97
CA CYS A 32 -32.37 -11.94 -8.49
C CYS A 32 -32.08 -10.52 -9.01
N GLY A 33 -31.05 -10.36 -9.85
CA GLY A 33 -30.66 -9.11 -10.47
C GLY A 33 -29.79 -8.21 -9.59
N ALA A 34 -29.16 -8.75 -8.53
CA ALA A 34 -28.11 -8.05 -7.81
C ALA A 34 -26.78 -8.19 -8.54
N ILE A 35 -26.02 -7.11 -8.63
CA ILE A 35 -24.71 -7.11 -9.30
C ILE A 35 -23.64 -7.19 -8.22
N SER A 36 -22.72 -8.15 -8.35
CA SER A 36 -21.56 -8.24 -7.46
C SER A 36 -20.76 -6.94 -7.47
N LEU A 37 -20.39 -6.45 -6.28
CA LEU A 37 -19.57 -5.24 -6.13
C LEU A 37 -18.26 -5.34 -6.92
N LYS A 38 -17.68 -6.54 -7.06
CA LYS A 38 -16.49 -6.80 -7.90
C LYS A 38 -16.74 -6.43 -9.36
N LYS A 39 -17.92 -6.77 -9.89
CA LYS A 39 -18.30 -6.53 -11.30
C LYS A 39 -18.58 -5.05 -11.56
N LEU A 40 -19.25 -4.36 -10.64
CA LEU A 40 -19.45 -2.91 -10.71
C LEU A 40 -18.12 -2.15 -10.68
N LEU A 41 -17.18 -2.60 -9.86
CA LEU A 41 -15.90 -1.94 -9.68
C LEU A 41 -14.94 -2.16 -10.85
N VAL A 42 -14.94 -3.36 -11.45
CA VAL A 42 -14.22 -3.61 -12.72
C VAL A 42 -14.77 -2.76 -13.87
N GLN A 43 -16.10 -2.59 -13.92
CA GLN A 43 -16.74 -1.74 -14.91
C GLN A 43 -16.40 -0.25 -14.71
N SER A 44 -16.37 0.24 -13.47
CA SER A 44 -15.98 1.63 -13.19
C SER A 44 -14.51 1.91 -13.48
N ALA A 45 -13.61 0.96 -13.22
CA ALA A 45 -12.19 1.05 -13.55
C ALA A 45 -11.93 1.09 -15.06
N SER A 46 -12.75 0.40 -15.87
CA SER A 46 -12.64 0.41 -17.33
C SER A 46 -13.06 1.75 -17.94
N LEU A 47 -13.94 2.51 -17.26
CA LEU A 47 -14.43 3.81 -17.73
C LEU A 47 -13.47 4.97 -17.46
N SER A 48 -12.54 4.84 -16.50
CA SER A 48 -11.59 5.92 -16.18
C SER A 48 -10.32 5.92 -17.05
N GLY A 49 -10.14 4.97 -17.98
CA GLY A 49 -9.00 4.93 -18.91
C GLY A 49 -7.62 4.79 -18.27
N THR A 50 -7.54 4.64 -16.94
CA THR A 50 -6.30 4.52 -16.19
C THR A 50 -6.00 3.05 -15.91
N ASN A 51 -5.06 2.47 -16.66
CA ASN A 51 -4.57 1.09 -16.44
C ASN A 51 -3.75 0.89 -15.15
N GLN A 52 -3.72 1.87 -14.24
CA GLN A 52 -3.02 1.76 -12.97
C GLN A 52 -3.82 2.43 -11.86
N ILE A 53 -4.94 1.81 -11.52
CA ILE A 53 -5.61 2.12 -10.27
C ILE A 53 -4.92 1.28 -9.18
N TRP A 54 -3.90 1.84 -8.53
CA TRP A 54 -3.47 1.43 -7.18
C TRP A 54 -4.54 1.83 -6.14
N LEU A 55 -5.81 1.54 -6.40
CA LEU A 55 -6.79 1.46 -5.31
C LEU A 55 -6.55 0.09 -4.68
N PRO A 56 -6.32 0.01 -3.36
CA PRO A 56 -6.37 -1.27 -2.67
C PRO A 56 -7.83 -1.70 -2.69
N ILE A 57 -8.24 -2.37 -3.77
CA ILE A 57 -9.50 -3.08 -3.84
C ILE A 57 -9.32 -4.29 -2.92
N ARG A 58 -9.42 -4.05 -1.60
CA ARG A 58 -9.60 -5.12 -0.62
C ARG A 58 -10.99 -5.68 -0.88
N ALA A 59 -11.07 -6.69 -1.73
CA ALA A 59 -12.15 -7.64 -1.66
C ALA A 59 -12.14 -8.18 -0.22
N LYS A 60 -13.08 -7.70 0.62
CA LYS A 60 -13.29 -8.22 1.98
C LYS A 60 -13.43 -9.74 1.85
N GLY A 61 -12.41 -10.48 2.28
CA GLY A 61 -12.31 -11.94 2.10
C GLY A 61 -10.88 -12.45 1.95
N GLN A 62 -9.96 -11.68 1.33
CA GLN A 62 -8.54 -12.01 1.32
C GLN A 62 -7.74 -11.01 2.16
N SER A 63 -7.48 -11.38 3.41
CA SER A 63 -6.56 -10.65 4.29
C SER A 63 -5.34 -11.54 4.52
N GLU A 64 -4.24 -11.18 3.89
CA GLU A 64 -2.95 -11.76 4.23
C GLU A 64 -2.31 -10.96 5.37
N PRO A 65 -1.80 -11.62 6.43
CA PRO A 65 -0.94 -10.98 7.42
C PRO A 65 0.29 -10.30 6.80
N LEU A 66 0.62 -9.09 7.26
CA LEU A 66 1.76 -8.31 6.76
C LEU A 66 3.07 -9.09 6.79
N TRP A 67 3.32 -9.85 7.86
CA TRP A 67 4.54 -10.63 8.02
C TRP A 67 4.67 -11.74 6.96
N GLN A 68 3.56 -12.35 6.53
CA GLN A 68 3.59 -13.35 5.45
C GLN A 68 3.98 -12.71 4.12
N ARG A 69 3.51 -11.48 3.89
CA ARG A 69 3.83 -10.74 2.68
C ARG A 69 5.29 -10.34 2.68
N LEU A 70 5.80 -9.84 3.81
CA LEU A 70 7.21 -9.50 3.97
C LEU A 70 8.09 -10.73 3.77
N ASN A 71 7.75 -11.88 4.35
CA ASN A 71 8.52 -13.11 4.18
C ASN A 71 8.62 -13.52 2.70
N ARG A 72 7.51 -13.51 1.95
CA ARG A 72 7.55 -13.84 0.52
C ARG A 72 8.32 -12.82 -0.31
N LEU A 73 8.38 -11.56 0.09
CA LEU A 73 9.23 -10.57 -0.55
C LEU A 73 10.70 -10.84 -0.24
N LEU A 74 11.06 -11.18 1.00
CA LEU A 74 12.43 -11.52 1.38
C LEU A 74 12.95 -12.75 0.64
N GLU A 75 12.09 -13.73 0.31
CA GLU A 75 12.47 -14.88 -0.53
C GLU A 75 12.84 -14.49 -1.97
N GLN A 76 12.25 -13.42 -2.48
CA GLN A 76 12.46 -12.94 -3.86
C GLN A 76 13.60 -11.91 -3.96
N TYR A 77 13.93 -11.25 -2.86
CA TYR A 77 14.93 -10.18 -2.78
C TYR A 77 16.13 -10.63 -1.94
N PRO A 78 17.15 -11.23 -2.56
CA PRO A 78 18.34 -11.66 -1.83
C PRO A 78 19.04 -10.46 -1.21
N ILE A 79 19.66 -10.66 -0.05
CA ILE A 79 20.31 -9.57 0.71
C ILE A 79 21.39 -8.82 -0.08
N GLU A 80 21.99 -9.49 -1.07
CA GLU A 80 22.99 -8.91 -1.99
C GLU A 80 22.43 -7.77 -2.86
N SER A 81 21.11 -7.72 -3.07
CA SER A 81 20.46 -6.63 -3.82
C SER A 81 20.19 -5.40 -2.96
N THR A 82 20.21 -5.51 -1.63
CA THR A 82 19.81 -4.43 -0.71
C THR A 82 20.64 -3.17 -0.88
N THR A 83 21.97 -3.27 -0.96
CA THR A 83 22.84 -2.10 -1.15
C THR A 83 22.62 -1.42 -2.50
N LYS A 84 22.33 -2.20 -3.55
CA LYS A 84 22.04 -1.65 -4.89
C LYS A 84 20.73 -0.88 -4.88
N GLU A 85 19.72 -1.40 -4.20
CA GLU A 85 18.43 -0.72 -4.03
C GLU A 85 18.59 0.59 -3.25
N MET A 86 19.35 0.58 -2.15
CA MET A 86 19.61 1.80 -1.39
C MET A 86 20.37 2.86 -2.22
N LEU A 87 21.30 2.44 -3.07
CA LEU A 87 22.00 3.33 -3.99
C LEU A 87 21.06 3.88 -5.07
N GLN A 88 20.18 3.04 -5.62
CA GLN A 88 19.17 3.50 -6.59
C GLN A 88 18.23 4.52 -5.95
N ASN A 89 17.75 4.26 -4.73
CA ASN A 89 16.93 5.24 -3.98
C ASN A 89 17.66 6.57 -3.79
N ALA A 90 18.96 6.55 -3.51
CA ALA A 90 19.75 7.77 -3.38
C ALA A 90 19.88 8.52 -4.72
N ALA A 91 20.14 7.79 -5.81
CA ALA A 91 20.21 8.38 -7.15
C ALA A 91 18.87 8.97 -7.60
N ASP A 92 17.76 8.28 -7.34
CA ASP A 92 16.40 8.74 -7.67
C ASP A 92 15.99 9.97 -6.84
N ALA A 93 16.51 10.09 -5.62
CA ALA A 93 16.36 11.28 -4.78
C ALA A 93 17.23 12.46 -5.25
N GLY A 94 18.20 12.23 -6.16
CA GLY A 94 19.13 13.25 -6.65
C GLY A 94 20.36 13.47 -5.76
N ALA A 95 20.72 12.50 -4.92
CA ALA A 95 21.90 12.57 -4.07
C ALA A 95 23.19 12.62 -4.91
N GLU A 96 24.16 13.43 -4.48
CA GLU A 96 25.51 13.47 -5.04
C GLU A 96 26.46 12.53 -4.28
N CYS A 97 26.18 12.29 -2.99
CA CYS A 97 26.96 11.44 -2.11
C CYS A 97 26.12 10.31 -1.52
N PHE A 98 26.71 9.11 -1.47
CA PHE A 98 26.12 7.94 -0.80
C PHE A 98 27.19 7.21 0.01
N HIS A 99 26.90 6.94 1.28
CA HIS A 99 27.81 6.28 2.21
C HIS A 99 27.17 5.03 2.82
N VAL A 100 27.94 3.96 2.89
CA VAL A 100 27.60 2.71 3.59
C VAL A 100 28.54 2.57 4.78
N ILE A 101 27.99 2.51 5.98
CA ILE A 101 28.76 2.51 7.23
C ILE A 101 28.40 1.28 8.04
N ALA A 102 29.35 0.36 8.24
CA ALA A 102 29.22 -0.73 9.18
C ALA A 102 29.66 -0.25 10.57
N ASP A 103 28.71 -0.17 11.50
CA ASP A 103 28.88 0.30 12.86
C ASP A 103 28.83 -0.87 13.83
N TRP A 104 29.98 -1.20 14.41
CA TRP A 104 30.15 -2.31 15.36
C TRP A 104 30.38 -1.81 16.77
N ARG A 105 29.78 -0.67 17.13
CA ARG A 105 29.89 -0.14 18.49
C ARG A 105 28.89 -0.85 19.42
N ASP A 106 29.37 -1.29 20.57
CA ASP A 106 28.60 -2.10 21.52
C ASP A 106 28.08 -1.29 22.72
N ASN A 107 28.38 0.02 22.77
CA ASN A 107 28.23 0.86 23.96
C ASN A 107 27.07 1.87 23.88
N HIS A 108 26.03 1.53 23.12
CA HIS A 108 24.85 2.37 23.03
C HIS A 108 24.06 2.39 24.35
N GLY A 109 23.58 3.58 24.74
CA GLY A 109 22.88 3.75 26.02
C GLY A 109 21.51 3.08 26.04
N ILE A 110 21.30 2.11 26.94
CA ILE A 110 20.02 1.38 27.09
C ILE A 110 19.11 1.93 28.21
N LYS A 111 19.49 3.04 28.86
CA LYS A 111 18.77 3.57 30.03
C LYS A 111 17.45 4.26 29.70
N SER A 112 17.27 4.72 28.46
CA SER A 112 16.10 5.47 28.00
C SER A 112 15.60 4.94 26.66
N LEU A 113 15.16 3.68 26.67
CA LEU A 113 14.59 3.03 25.49
C LEU A 113 13.05 3.07 25.52
N PHE A 114 12.44 3.04 24.33
CA PHE A 114 10.98 2.95 24.19
C PHE A 114 10.40 1.71 24.88
N SER A 115 11.11 0.58 24.82
CA SER A 115 10.79 -0.62 25.59
C SER A 115 12.03 -1.48 25.84
N PRO A 116 12.02 -2.35 26.87
CA PRO A 116 13.13 -3.25 27.15
C PRO A 116 13.52 -4.17 25.97
N LYS A 117 12.56 -4.52 25.11
CA LYS A 117 12.79 -5.39 23.94
C LYS A 117 13.73 -4.77 22.89
N VAL A 118 13.83 -3.43 22.86
CA VAL A 118 14.69 -2.73 21.88
C VAL A 118 16.17 -2.79 22.29
N ALA A 119 16.47 -3.15 23.54
CA ALA A 119 17.85 -3.22 24.04
C ALA A 119 18.70 -4.24 23.27
N GLU A 120 18.12 -5.36 22.84
CA GLU A 120 18.81 -6.39 22.05
C GLU A 120 19.24 -5.83 20.68
N ILE A 121 18.35 -5.07 20.04
CA ILE A 121 18.62 -4.41 18.75
C ILE A 121 19.68 -3.33 18.93
N GLN A 122 19.60 -2.55 20.01
CA GLN A 122 20.48 -1.42 20.28
C GLN A 122 21.94 -1.81 20.52
N ASN A 123 22.19 -3.02 21.03
CA ASN A 123 23.52 -3.54 21.32
C ASN A 123 24.07 -4.42 20.17
N SER A 124 23.37 -4.48 19.04
CA SER A 124 23.81 -5.21 17.86
C SER A 124 24.53 -4.27 16.89
N GLY A 125 25.46 -4.81 16.10
CA GLY A 125 26.07 -4.05 15.00
C GLY A 125 25.02 -3.57 13.99
N ALA A 126 25.21 -2.38 13.44
CA ALA A 126 24.29 -1.75 12.50
C ALA A 126 24.96 -1.49 11.15
N LEU A 127 24.21 -1.64 10.07
CA LEU A 127 24.59 -1.19 8.74
C LEU A 127 23.80 0.07 8.41
N ASN A 128 24.47 1.22 8.41
CA ASN A 128 23.85 2.51 8.15
C ASN A 128 24.06 2.91 6.68
N PHE A 129 23.02 3.50 6.09
CA PHE A 129 23.05 4.10 4.75
C PHE A 129 22.78 5.59 4.90
N PHE A 130 23.65 6.43 4.33
CA PHE A 130 23.52 7.89 4.35
C PHE A 130 23.60 8.42 2.92
N ASN A 131 22.76 9.39 2.58
CA ASN A 131 22.82 10.15 1.34
C ASN A 131 22.52 11.64 1.61
N ASP A 132 22.90 12.52 0.69
CA ASP A 132 22.86 13.98 0.84
C ASP A 132 21.73 14.68 0.06
N ALA A 133 20.73 13.93 -0.43
CA ALA A 133 19.53 14.49 -1.06
C ALA A 133 18.59 15.22 -0.07
#